data_AF-A0A8S8Z7M5-F1
#
_entry.id   AF-A0A8S8Z7M5-F1
#
_cell.length_a   1.000
_cell.length_b   1.000
_cell.length_c   1.000
_cell.angle_alpha   90.00
_cell.angle_beta   90.00
_cell.angle_gamma   90.00
#
_symmetry.space_group_name_H-M   'P 1'
#
loop_
_entity.id
_entity.type
_entity.pdbx_description
1 polymer ?
#
loop_
_entity_poly.entity_id
_entity_poly.type
_entity_poly.pdbx_seq_one_letter_code
_entity_poly.pdbx_strand_id
1 'polypeptide(L)'
;MTKDEHAMAQEKVRHVGDLVACVAAVDESTAREAVRLIEVEYEELEALHDMREGLEDSDEPIHDRGQYHIGSSNVQKRVFQEFGDIDGMADNAVASHSSSWKFAPVPTTGSLSPMPWSPIGTHRAG
;
A
#
# COMPACT_ATOMS: atom_id res chain seq x y z
N MET A 1 10.62 -6.98 -4.33
CA MET A 1 9.63 -6.13 -3.64
C MET A 1 9.53 -4.85 -4.43
N THR A 2 8.34 -4.51 -4.91
CA THR A 2 8.09 -3.19 -5.51
C THR A 2 8.23 -2.15 -4.39
N LYS A 3 8.89 -1.02 -4.68
CA LYS A 3 8.98 0.11 -3.76
C LYS A 3 8.05 1.20 -4.26
N ASP A 4 6.80 1.13 -3.88
CA ASP A 4 5.70 2.00 -4.33
C ASP A 4 5.06 2.82 -3.19
N GLU A 5 5.51 2.59 -1.95
CA GLU A 5 5.13 3.38 -0.78
C GLU A 5 6.15 4.50 -0.49
N HIS A 6 5.63 5.67 -0.12
CA HIS A 6 6.39 6.83 0.29
C HIS A 6 6.00 7.22 1.72
N ALA A 7 6.87 7.96 2.42
CA ALA A 7 6.58 8.43 3.77
C ALA A 7 5.34 9.34 3.84
N MET A 8 5.06 10.08 2.77
CA MET A 8 3.85 10.85 2.53
C MET A 8 3.48 10.72 1.04
N ALA A 9 2.21 10.88 0.72
CA ALA A 9 1.69 10.94 -0.64
C ALA A 9 2.41 12.04 -1.43
N GLN A 10 2.76 11.74 -2.69
CA GLN A 10 3.46 12.68 -3.57
C GLN A 10 2.50 13.26 -4.60
N GLU A 11 1.98 12.41 -5.49
CA GLU A 11 1.12 12.84 -6.60
C GLU A 11 -0.35 12.50 -6.36
N LYS A 12 -0.62 11.32 -5.80
CA LYS A 12 -1.97 10.84 -5.51
C LYS A 12 -2.03 10.14 -4.16
N VAL A 13 -3.16 10.34 -3.48
CA VAL A 13 -3.61 9.48 -2.38
C VAL A 13 -4.38 8.31 -2.98
N ARG A 14 -4.15 7.11 -2.45
CA ARG A 14 -4.67 5.85 -2.98
C ARG A 14 -5.71 5.22 -2.07
N HIS A 15 -5.74 5.62 -0.79
CA HIS A 15 -6.78 5.21 0.14
C HIS A 15 -7.01 6.25 1.24
N VAL A 16 -8.14 6.13 1.92
CA VAL A 16 -8.43 6.91 3.13
C VAL A 16 -7.37 6.59 4.20
N GLY A 17 -6.76 7.62 4.76
CA GLY A 17 -5.70 7.51 5.76
C GLY A 17 -4.28 7.63 5.21
N ASP A 18 -4.10 7.80 3.90
CA ASP A 18 -2.79 8.17 3.35
C ASP A 18 -2.27 9.47 3.98
N LEU A 19 -0.98 9.47 4.33
CA LEU A 19 -0.33 10.64 4.93
C LEU A 19 -0.04 11.69 3.86
N VAL A 20 -0.66 12.86 3.96
CA VAL A 20 -0.47 13.95 2.98
C VAL A 20 0.51 15.01 3.48
N ALA A 21 0.47 15.31 4.77
CA ALA A 21 1.36 16.28 5.41
C ALA A 21 1.58 15.91 6.88
N CYS A 22 2.63 16.46 7.48
CA CYS A 22 2.92 16.30 8.90
C CYS A 22 3.28 17.64 9.54
N VAL A 23 2.97 17.78 10.83
CA VAL A 23 3.35 18.93 11.65
C VAL A 23 4.16 18.44 12.84
N ALA A 24 5.28 19.10 13.10
CA ALA A 24 6.03 18.96 14.34
C ALA A 24 5.85 20.22 15.19
N ALA A 25 5.47 20.05 16.45
CA ALA A 25 5.31 21.14 17.42
C ALA A 25 5.86 20.72 18.79
N VAL A 26 6.04 21.69 19.67
CA VAL A 26 6.58 21.46 21.03
C VAL A 26 5.59 20.74 21.95
N ASP A 27 4.30 20.76 21.62
CA ASP A 27 3.24 20.06 22.35
C ASP A 27 2.10 19.64 21.40
N GLU A 28 1.28 18.69 21.87
CA GLU A 28 0.19 18.10 21.11
C GLU A 28 -0.93 19.09 20.76
N SER A 29 -1.23 20.05 21.65
CA SER A 29 -2.28 21.05 21.41
C SER A 29 -1.90 21.93 20.23
N THR A 30 -0.66 22.42 20.21
CA THR A 30 -0.12 23.23 19.12
C THR A 30 -0.08 22.45 17.80
N ALA A 31 0.35 21.18 17.83
CA ALA A 31 0.36 20.34 16.63
C ALA A 31 -1.05 20.16 16.05
N ARG A 32 -2.05 19.91 16.89
CA ARG A 32 -3.45 19.74 16.47
C ARG A 32 -4.05 21.00 15.86
N GLU A 33 -3.78 22.17 16.43
CA GLU A 33 -4.22 23.45 15.83
C GLU A 33 -3.55 23.67 14.47
N ALA A 34 -2.24 23.48 14.39
CA ALA A 34 -1.50 23.70 13.15
C ALA A 34 -1.92 22.74 12.02
N VAL A 35 -2.22 21.47 12.32
CA VAL A 35 -2.75 20.52 11.32
C VAL A 35 -4.10 20.98 10.77
N ARG A 36 -4.96 21.61 11.58
CA ARG A 36 -6.27 22.13 11.11
C ARG A 36 -6.15 23.28 10.12
N LEU A 37 -5.01 23.97 10.10
CA LEU A 37 -4.75 25.07 9.18
C LEU A 37 -4.22 24.61 7.83
N ILE A 38 -3.91 23.32 7.67
CA ILE A 38 -3.48 22.77 6.39
C ILE A 38 -4.70 22.64 5.48
N GLU A 39 -4.67 23.38 4.38
CA GLU A 39 -5.64 23.27 3.29
C GLU A 39 -5.01 22.45 2.16
N VAL A 40 -5.74 21.46 1.65
CA VAL A 40 -5.31 20.63 0.52
C VAL A 40 -6.42 20.58 -0.51
N GLU A 41 -6.06 20.87 -1.76
CA GLU A 41 -6.95 20.75 -2.91
C GLU A 41 -6.73 19.39 -3.57
N TYR A 42 -7.83 18.69 -3.89
CA TYR A 42 -7.79 17.39 -4.54
C TYR A 42 -8.57 17.44 -5.86
N GLU A 43 -8.07 16.72 -6.85
CA GLU A 43 -8.89 16.23 -7.95
C GLU A 43 -9.42 14.86 -7.57
N GLU A 44 -10.74 14.70 -7.51
CA GLU A 44 -11.36 13.42 -7.16
C GLU A 44 -11.19 12.42 -8.30
N LEU A 45 -10.62 11.26 -7.98
CA LEU A 45 -10.49 10.12 -8.87
C LEU A 45 -11.50 9.03 -8.48
N GLU A 46 -11.93 8.23 -9.46
CA GLU A 46 -12.83 7.11 -9.22
C GLU A 46 -12.14 6.03 -8.37
N ALA A 47 -12.73 5.72 -7.22
CA ALA A 47 -12.19 4.73 -6.30
C ALA A 47 -12.64 3.31 -6.71
N LEU A 48 -11.68 2.40 -6.78
CA LEU A 48 -11.94 0.97 -7.05
C LEU A 48 -12.10 0.21 -5.74
N HIS A 49 -13.26 -0.43 -5.56
CA HIS A 49 -13.62 -1.15 -4.33
C HIS A 49 -13.88 -2.65 -4.55
N ASP A 50 -14.15 -3.09 -5.79
CA ASP A 50 -14.18 -4.51 -6.14
C ASP A 50 -12.87 -4.94 -6.80
N MET A 51 -12.30 -6.05 -6.32
CA MET A 51 -11.11 -6.65 -6.93
C MET A 51 -11.33 -7.05 -8.40
N ARG A 52 -12.56 -7.40 -8.78
CA ARG A 52 -12.90 -7.80 -10.17
C ARG A 52 -12.75 -6.63 -11.13
N GLU A 53 -13.16 -5.43 -10.73
CA GLU A 53 -12.98 -4.21 -11.52
C GLU A 53 -11.49 -3.91 -11.69
N GLY A 54 -10.67 -4.19 -10.66
CA GLY A 54 -9.21 -4.08 -10.75
C GLY A 54 -8.53 -5.02 -11.77
N LEU A 55 -9.24 -6.04 -12.27
CA LEU A 55 -8.75 -6.93 -13.34
C LEU A 55 -8.95 -6.33 -14.74
N GLU A 56 -9.81 -5.33 -14.88
CA GLU A 56 -10.06 -4.64 -16.13
C GLU A 56 -8.91 -3.67 -16.44
N ASP A 57 -8.73 -3.38 -17.74
CA ASP A 57 -7.71 -2.43 -18.18
C ASP A 57 -8.12 -1.00 -17.81
N SER A 58 -7.18 -0.21 -17.28
CA SER A 58 -7.40 1.19 -16.92
C SER A 58 -6.31 2.09 -17.47
N ASP A 59 -6.68 3.22 -18.07
CA ASP A 59 -5.73 4.24 -18.53
C ASP A 59 -5.12 5.03 -17.36
N GLU A 60 -5.80 5.09 -16.22
CA GLU A 60 -5.34 5.71 -14.97
C GLU A 60 -5.21 4.66 -13.85
N PRO A 61 -4.08 3.93 -13.77
CA PRO A 61 -3.88 2.91 -12.75
C PRO A 61 -3.58 3.53 -11.37
N ILE A 62 -3.91 2.77 -10.31
CA ILE A 62 -3.68 3.20 -8.91
C ILE A 62 -2.17 3.35 -8.63
N HIS A 63 -1.35 2.42 -9.14
CA HIS A 63 0.10 2.40 -9.00
C HIS A 63 0.78 2.62 -10.35
N ASP A 64 1.91 3.33 -10.33
CA ASP A 64 2.70 3.57 -11.53
C ASP A 64 3.23 2.26 -12.08
N ARG A 65 3.14 2.12 -13.41
CA ARG A 65 3.55 0.90 -14.10
C ARG A 65 5.07 0.82 -14.14
N GLY A 66 5.65 0.14 -13.15
CA GLY A 66 7.07 -0.22 -13.17
C GLY A 66 7.40 -1.22 -14.28
N GLN A 67 8.69 -1.50 -14.48
CA GLN A 67 9.21 -2.43 -15.50
C GLN A 67 8.53 -3.82 -15.50
N TYR A 68 8.03 -4.26 -14.34
CA TYR A 68 7.46 -5.58 -14.15
C TYR A 68 5.93 -5.63 -14.20
N HIS A 69 5.27 -4.51 -14.49
CA HIS A 69 3.81 -4.47 -14.63
C HIS A 69 3.42 -5.11 -15.97
N ILE A 70 2.54 -6.12 -15.93
CA ILE A 70 2.09 -6.85 -17.14
C ILE A 70 0.65 -6.48 -17.42
N GLY A 71 0.41 -5.86 -18.58
CA GLY A 71 -0.91 -5.42 -19.03
C GLY A 71 -1.29 -4.04 -18.50
N SER A 72 -2.55 -3.67 -18.71
CA SER A 72 -3.10 -2.35 -18.38
C SER A 72 -4.01 -2.36 -17.13
N SER A 73 -4.23 -3.52 -16.55
CA SER A 73 -5.00 -3.71 -15.31
C SER A 73 -4.26 -3.28 -14.03
N ASN A 74 -4.98 -3.20 -12.91
CA ASN A 74 -4.43 -2.91 -11.57
C ASN A 74 -3.78 -4.15 -10.89
N VAL A 75 -3.40 -5.17 -11.66
CA VAL A 75 -2.76 -6.39 -11.13
C VAL A 75 -1.29 -6.13 -10.81
N GLN A 76 -0.95 -6.10 -9.52
CA GLN A 76 0.43 -5.90 -9.05
C GLN A 76 1.36 -7.06 -9.42
N LYS A 77 0.90 -8.31 -9.31
CA LYS A 77 1.71 -9.50 -9.56
C LYS A 77 0.86 -10.70 -9.96
N ARG A 78 1.35 -11.48 -10.93
CA ARG A 78 0.82 -12.82 -11.27
C ARG A 78 1.85 -13.87 -10.89
N VAL A 79 1.42 -14.93 -10.23
CA VAL A 79 2.28 -16.05 -9.81
C VAL A 79 1.67 -17.34 -10.34
N PHE A 80 2.42 -18.03 -11.18
CA PHE A 80 2.08 -19.36 -11.67
C PHE A 80 3.11 -20.33 -11.09
N GLN A 81 2.65 -21.30 -10.32
CA GLN A 81 3.52 -22.27 -9.68
C GLN A 81 2.83 -23.63 -9.65
N GLU A 82 3.49 -24.61 -10.27
CA GLU A 82 3.05 -25.98 -10.36
C GLU A 82 4.19 -26.89 -9.91
N PHE A 83 3.87 -27.98 -9.23
CA PHE A 83 4.84 -28.94 -8.73
C PHE A 83 4.33 -30.37 -8.95
N GLY A 84 5.07 -31.15 -9.74
CA GLY A 84 4.68 -32.53 -10.08
C GLY A 84 3.66 -32.60 -11.22
N ASP A 85 3.00 -33.76 -11.33
CA ASP A 85 1.96 -34.03 -12.34
C ASP A 85 0.57 -33.71 -11.77
N ILE A 86 0.15 -32.45 -11.93
CA ILE A 86 -1.15 -31.97 -11.41
C ILE A 86 -2.31 -32.63 -12.16
N ASP A 87 -2.21 -32.75 -13.48
CA ASP A 87 -3.25 -33.34 -14.32
C ASP A 87 -3.48 -34.81 -13.93
N GLY A 88 -2.41 -35.59 -13.78
CA GLY A 88 -2.50 -36.98 -13.32
C GLY A 88 -3.03 -37.12 -11.89
N MET A 89 -2.85 -36.12 -11.03
CA MET A 89 -3.36 -36.13 -9.66
C MET A 89 -4.88 -35.94 -9.58
N ALA A 90 -5.45 -35.14 -10.49
CA ALA A 90 -6.90 -34.93 -10.57
C ALA A 90 -7.64 -36.23 -10.93
N ASP A 91 -7.08 -37.03 -11.84
CA ASP A 91 -7.69 -38.27 -12.31
C ASP A 91 -7.55 -39.44 -11.32
N ASN A 92 -6.54 -39.42 -10.45
CA ASN A 92 -6.20 -40.54 -9.56
C ASN A 92 -6.48 -40.28 -8.07
N ALA A 93 -7.01 -39.11 -7.70
CA ALA A 93 -7.30 -38.79 -6.31
C ALA A 93 -8.45 -39.63 -5.75
N VAL A 94 -8.18 -40.36 -4.67
CA VAL A 94 -9.22 -41.13 -3.93
C VAL A 94 -10.18 -40.20 -3.18
N ALA A 95 -9.74 -38.99 -2.85
CA ALA A 95 -10.56 -37.93 -2.28
C ALA A 95 -9.94 -36.55 -2.57
N SER A 96 -10.78 -35.53 -2.70
CA SER A 96 -10.37 -34.12 -2.80
C SER A 96 -11.23 -33.26 -1.87
N HIS A 97 -10.66 -32.16 -1.38
CA HIS A 97 -11.36 -31.19 -0.54
C HIS A 97 -10.89 -29.78 -0.87
N SER A 98 -11.83 -28.84 -0.97
CA SER A 98 -11.56 -27.42 -1.13
C SER A 98 -12.38 -26.62 -0.13
N SER A 99 -11.79 -25.55 0.38
CA SER A 99 -12.46 -24.62 1.30
C SER A 99 -11.94 -23.20 1.08
N SER A 100 -12.77 -22.22 1.41
CA SER A 100 -12.43 -20.80 1.38
C SER A 100 -12.57 -20.21 2.78
N TRP A 101 -11.65 -19.32 3.13
CA TRP A 101 -11.57 -18.72 4.46
C TRP A 101 -11.38 -17.21 4.32
N LYS A 102 -11.93 -16.44 5.25
CA LYS A 102 -11.71 -15.00 5.37
C LYS A 102 -11.04 -14.72 6.71
N PHE A 103 -9.90 -14.03 6.68
CA PHE A 103 -9.22 -13.59 7.89
C PHE A 103 -9.69 -12.18 8.24
N ALA A 104 -10.17 -11.97 9.47
CA ALA A 104 -10.54 -10.65 9.96
C ALA A 104 -9.34 -10.00 10.67
N PRO A 105 -9.02 -8.72 10.40
CA PRO A 105 -7.91 -8.05 11.06
C PRO A 105 -8.20 -7.77 12.54
N VAL A 106 -7.14 -7.72 13.35
CA VAL A 106 -7.17 -7.27 14.74
C VAL A 106 -7.03 -5.74 14.76
N PRO A 107 -7.82 -4.98 15.54
CA PRO A 107 -7.67 -3.53 15.61
C PRO A 107 -6.30 -3.13 16.18
N THR A 108 -5.50 -2.39 15.43
CA THR A 108 -4.22 -1.83 15.89
C THR A 108 -4.32 -0.31 16.00
N THR A 109 -4.62 0.20 17.19
CA THR A 109 -4.37 1.61 17.53
C THR A 109 -3.14 1.65 18.44
N GLY A 110 -2.00 2.09 17.91
CA GLY A 110 -0.77 2.29 18.67
C GLY A 110 -0.16 3.64 18.31
N SER A 111 0.01 4.53 19.30
CA SER A 111 0.77 5.77 19.13
C SER A 111 2.26 5.49 19.26
N LEU A 112 3.07 5.89 18.28
CA LEU A 112 4.52 5.89 18.40
C LEU A 112 4.97 7.15 19.15
N SER A 113 5.71 6.99 20.24
CA SER A 113 6.41 8.08 20.92
C SER A 113 7.63 8.48 20.08
N PRO A 114 7.88 9.77 19.79
CA PRO A 114 9.05 10.18 19.03
C PRO A 114 10.33 9.88 19.83
N MET A 115 11.27 9.16 19.22
CA MET A 115 12.64 9.10 19.73
C MET A 115 13.35 10.43 19.42
N PRO A 116 14.15 10.99 20.35
CA PRO A 116 14.90 12.21 20.08
C PRO A 116 15.94 11.98 18.97
N TRP A 117 15.92 12.84 17.96
CA TRP A 117 16.91 12.90 16.90
C TRP A 117 18.28 13.31 17.47
N SER A 118 19.33 12.56 17.12
CA SER A 118 20.73 12.90 17.44
C SER A 118 21.47 13.23 16.14
N PRO A 119 21.98 14.45 15.94
CA PRO A 119 22.67 14.82 14.71
C PRO A 119 23.98 14.03 14.56
N ILE A 120 24.14 13.35 13.43
CA ILE A 120 25.41 12.73 13.03
C ILE A 120 26.40 13.85 12.73
N GLY A 121 27.49 13.91 13.50
CA GLY A 121 28.53 14.92 13.37
C GLY A 121 29.13 14.95 11.96
N THR A 122 29.20 16.16 11.37
CA THR A 122 29.93 16.40 10.13
C THR A 122 31.43 16.27 10.37
N HIS A 123 32.05 15.19 9.91
CA HIS A 123 33.49 15.16 9.69
C HIS A 123 33.79 15.94 8.41
N ARG A 124 34.35 17.15 8.55
CA ARG A 124 35.05 17.81 7.44
C ARG A 124 36.40 17.13 7.29
N ALA A 125 36.64 16.50 6.14
CA ALA A 125 37.99 16.16 5.70
C ALA A 125 38.68 17.48 5.32
N GLY A 126 39.81 17.76 5.98
CA GLY A 126 40.81 18.74 5.53
C GLY A 126 41.80 18.10 4.56
#